data_AF-A0A378KBG7-F1
#
_entry.id   AF-A0A378KBG7-F1
#
_cell.length_a   1.000
_cell.length_b   1.000
_cell.length_c   1.000
_cell.angle_alpha   90.00
_cell.angle_beta   90.00
_cell.angle_gamma   90.00
#
_symmetry.space_group_name_H-M   'P 1'
#
loop_
_entity.id
_entity.type
_entity.pdbx_description
1 polymer ?
#
loop_
_entity_poly.entity_id
_entity_poly.type
_entity_poly.pdbx_seq_one_letter_code
_entity_poly.pdbx_strand_id
1 'polypeptide(L)'
;MKRCPITYEKISDQENYSQRGLRLLSPQLKNLSPLDLSADEQRQEAIARVGKTSIQGVQKKLSAKLKIKEGCFEIVDQNGHYILKPQSDIYPELPENEAITMTLAKTIGLEVPVHGLVYSKDNSLTYFIKRFDRIGHNKKLALEDFAQLSGEDRHTKYKSSMEKVIAIIEQFCTFPKIEFVKLF
;
A
#
# COMPACT_ATOMS: atom_id res chain seq x y z
N MET A 1 24.14 -10.73 8.59
CA MET A 1 22.90 -10.31 9.28
C MET A 1 22.22 -9.22 8.46
N LYS A 2 21.03 -9.49 7.93
CA LYS A 2 20.22 -8.51 7.19
C LYS A 2 19.00 -8.07 8.02
N ARG A 3 18.25 -7.07 7.53
CA ARG A 3 17.02 -6.58 8.17
C ARG A 3 15.80 -7.08 7.43
N CYS A 4 14.74 -7.42 8.16
CA CYS A 4 13.46 -7.79 7.59
C CYS A 4 12.85 -6.60 6.83
N PRO A 5 12.42 -6.79 5.57
CA PRO A 5 11.82 -5.73 4.75
C PRO A 5 10.44 -5.25 5.23
N ILE A 6 9.81 -5.95 6.18
CA ILE A 6 8.49 -5.59 6.74
C ILE A 6 8.63 -4.88 8.09
N THR A 7 9.54 -5.34 8.96
CA THR A 7 9.63 -4.87 10.36
C THR A 7 10.96 -4.22 10.72
N TYR A 8 11.96 -4.25 9.84
CA TYR A 8 13.34 -3.80 10.06
C TYR A 8 14.10 -4.53 11.19
N GLU A 9 13.53 -5.60 11.73
CA GLU A 9 14.17 -6.48 12.71
C GLU A 9 15.38 -7.18 12.08
N LYS A 10 16.45 -7.39 12.86
CA LYS A 10 17.58 -8.19 12.40
C LYS A 10 17.14 -9.65 12.23
N ILE A 11 17.45 -10.23 11.08
CA ILE A 11 17.17 -11.63 10.73
C ILE A 11 18.45 -12.33 10.26
N SER A 12 18.42 -13.66 10.25
CA SER A 12 19.51 -14.44 9.68
C SER A 12 19.64 -14.19 8.17
N ASP A 13 20.81 -14.43 7.60
CA ASP A 13 21.03 -14.21 6.16
C ASP A 13 20.25 -15.24 5.29
N GLN A 14 19.87 -16.37 5.88
CA GLN A 14 19.09 -17.44 5.26
C GLN A 14 17.58 -17.15 5.17
N GLU A 15 17.05 -16.25 6.01
CA GLU A 15 15.62 -15.91 6.05
C GLU A 15 15.34 -14.62 5.30
N ASN A 16 14.24 -14.50 4.57
CA ASN A 16 13.88 -13.23 3.92
C ASN A 16 12.97 -12.32 4.77
N TYR A 17 12.24 -12.89 5.72
CA TYR A 17 11.26 -12.16 6.54
C TYR A 17 11.30 -12.65 7.99
N SER A 18 11.04 -11.77 8.95
CA SER A 18 10.86 -12.18 10.35
C SER A 18 9.47 -12.80 10.55
N GLN A 19 9.35 -13.70 11.53
CA GLN A 19 8.06 -14.29 11.91
C GLN A 19 7.02 -13.23 12.30
N ARG A 20 7.45 -12.13 12.93
CA ARG A 20 6.56 -11.01 13.24
C ARG A 20 6.06 -10.33 11.96
N GLY A 21 6.94 -10.09 10.98
CA GLY A 21 6.56 -9.52 9.68
C GLY A 21 5.51 -10.36 8.95
N LEU A 22 5.69 -11.69 8.94
CA LEU A 22 4.72 -12.61 8.34
C LEU A 22 3.37 -12.58 9.07
N ARG A 23 3.37 -12.52 10.41
CA ARG A 23 2.15 -12.43 11.22
C ARG A 23 1.36 -11.14 11.00
N LEU A 24 2.01 -10.04 10.62
CA LEU A 24 1.33 -8.79 10.24
C LEU A 24 0.48 -8.97 8.98
N LEU A 25 0.90 -9.83 8.06
CA LEU A 25 0.14 -10.19 6.86
C LEU A 25 -0.98 -11.18 7.17
N SER A 26 -0.65 -12.26 7.88
CA SER A 26 -1.61 -13.25 8.37
C SER A 26 -1.02 -14.09 9.51
N PRO A 27 -1.78 -14.37 10.59
CA PRO A 27 -1.30 -15.22 11.69
C PRO A 27 -0.87 -16.63 11.26
N GLN A 28 -1.44 -17.16 10.16
CA GLN A 28 -1.13 -18.51 9.65
C GLN A 28 0.01 -18.52 8.61
N LEU A 29 0.54 -17.37 8.21
CA LEU A 29 1.60 -17.28 7.21
C LEU A 29 2.95 -17.69 7.81
N LYS A 30 3.55 -18.76 7.27
CA LYS A 30 4.83 -19.31 7.75
C LYS A 30 6.04 -18.88 6.92
N ASN A 31 5.84 -18.65 5.64
CA ASN A 31 6.83 -18.18 4.68
C ASN A 31 6.17 -17.25 3.67
N LEU A 32 7.00 -16.53 2.92
CA LEU A 32 6.54 -15.70 1.81
C LEU A 32 7.54 -15.81 0.65
N SER A 33 7.08 -16.36 -0.46
CA SER A 33 7.82 -16.47 -1.71
C SER A 33 7.91 -15.10 -2.40
N PRO A 34 8.98 -14.86 -3.18
CA PRO A 34 9.05 -13.68 -4.03
C PRO A 34 7.87 -13.61 -5.02
N LEU A 35 7.57 -12.40 -5.50
CA LEU A 35 6.63 -12.22 -6.61
C LEU A 35 7.18 -12.91 -7.87
N ASP A 36 6.32 -13.62 -8.59
CA ASP A 36 6.69 -14.29 -9.86
C ASP A 36 6.86 -13.32 -11.05
N LEU A 37 7.04 -12.04 -10.74
CA LEU A 37 7.21 -10.96 -11.69
C LEU A 37 8.42 -10.11 -11.30
N SER A 38 9.26 -9.78 -12.26
CA SER A 38 10.34 -8.79 -12.12
C SER A 38 9.75 -7.39 -11.93
N ALA A 39 10.58 -6.41 -11.53
CA ALA A 39 10.11 -5.03 -11.44
C ALA A 39 9.54 -4.54 -12.79
N ASP A 40 10.20 -4.90 -13.89
CA ASP A 40 9.82 -4.50 -15.24
C ASP A 40 8.51 -5.15 -15.68
N GLU A 41 8.35 -6.46 -15.45
CA GLU A 41 7.11 -7.18 -15.73
C GLU A 41 5.96 -6.63 -14.89
N GLN A 42 6.18 -6.31 -13.61
CA GLN A 42 5.16 -5.66 -12.78
C GLN A 42 4.72 -4.31 -13.33
N ARG A 43 5.67 -3.51 -13.86
CA ARG A 43 5.35 -2.23 -14.50
C ARG A 43 4.55 -2.43 -15.79
N GLN A 44 4.87 -3.42 -16.60
CA GLN A 44 4.12 -3.76 -17.81
C GLN A 44 2.71 -4.25 -17.47
N GLU A 45 2.59 -5.15 -16.49
CA GLU A 45 1.32 -5.68 -16.02
C GLU A 45 0.41 -4.59 -15.44
N ALA A 46 1.00 -3.60 -14.76
CA ALA A 46 0.29 -2.45 -14.23
C ALA A 46 -0.25 -1.55 -15.36
N ILE A 47 0.52 -1.34 -16.43
CA ILE A 47 0.07 -0.58 -17.61
C ILE A 47 -1.07 -1.32 -18.33
N ALA A 48 -0.93 -2.63 -18.52
CA ALA A 48 -1.94 -3.47 -19.19
C ALA A 48 -3.27 -3.56 -18.42
N ARG A 49 -3.27 -3.20 -17.13
CA ARG A 49 -4.44 -3.23 -16.23
C ARG A 49 -4.98 -1.85 -15.88
N VAL A 50 -4.47 -0.79 -16.50
CA VAL A 50 -5.07 0.55 -16.38
C VAL A 50 -6.55 0.48 -16.77
N GLY A 51 -7.42 0.95 -15.89
CA GLY A 51 -8.88 0.92 -16.07
C GLY A 51 -9.57 -0.39 -15.67
N LYS A 52 -8.83 -1.49 -15.47
CA LYS A 52 -9.40 -2.77 -14.97
C LYS A 52 -9.45 -2.85 -13.45
N THR A 53 -8.64 -2.05 -12.77
CA THR A 53 -8.60 -1.95 -11.30
C THR A 53 -9.12 -0.59 -10.84
N SER A 54 -9.80 -0.56 -9.70
CA SER A 54 -10.37 0.68 -9.11
C SER A 54 -9.35 1.47 -8.26
N ILE A 55 -8.09 1.54 -8.69
CA ILE A 55 -7.02 2.19 -7.92
C ILE A 55 -6.49 3.40 -8.70
N GLN A 56 -6.65 4.58 -8.13
CA GLN A 56 -6.24 5.86 -8.74
C GLN A 56 -4.78 6.21 -8.44
N GLY A 57 -4.15 7.04 -9.28
CA GLY A 57 -2.82 7.62 -9.06
C GLY A 57 -1.90 7.50 -10.29
N VAL A 58 -0.84 8.32 -10.34
CA VAL A 58 0.11 8.35 -11.47
C VAL A 58 1.08 7.18 -11.44
N GLN A 59 1.46 6.73 -10.24
CA GLN A 59 2.38 5.61 -10.06
C GLN A 59 1.73 4.28 -10.48
N LYS A 60 2.49 3.48 -11.24
CA LYS A 60 2.13 2.11 -11.64
C LYS A 60 1.85 1.27 -10.38
N LYS A 61 0.74 0.53 -10.38
CA LYS A 61 0.29 -0.25 -9.22
C LYS A 61 -0.49 -1.48 -9.65
N LEU A 62 -0.38 -2.53 -8.85
CA LEU A 62 -1.09 -3.79 -9.04
C LEU A 62 -1.99 -4.05 -7.84
N SER A 63 -3.15 -4.64 -8.10
CA SER A 63 -4.03 -5.17 -7.06
C SER A 63 -3.65 -6.63 -6.81
N ALA A 64 -3.56 -7.04 -5.54
CA ALA A 64 -3.12 -8.39 -5.19
C ALA A 64 -3.91 -9.00 -4.02
N LYS A 65 -3.92 -10.34 -3.96
CA LYS A 65 -4.37 -11.15 -2.84
C LYS A 65 -3.20 -11.93 -2.26
N LEU A 66 -3.19 -12.12 -0.96
CA LEU A 66 -2.23 -13.00 -0.29
C LEU A 66 -2.82 -14.41 -0.24
N LYS A 67 -2.18 -15.35 -0.95
CA LYS A 67 -2.46 -16.79 -0.88
C LYS A 67 -1.72 -17.37 0.32
N ILE A 68 -2.40 -17.45 1.47
CA ILE A 68 -1.78 -17.78 2.75
C ILE A 68 -1.20 -19.21 2.77
N LYS A 69 -1.87 -20.19 2.13
CA LYS A 69 -1.41 -21.58 2.13
C LYS A 69 -0.17 -21.76 1.25
N GLU A 70 -0.14 -21.04 0.14
CA GLU A 70 0.93 -21.05 -0.87
C GLU A 70 2.07 -20.09 -0.52
N GLY A 71 1.86 -19.17 0.42
CA GLY A 71 2.83 -18.19 0.85
C GLY A 71 3.22 -17.20 -0.24
N CYS A 72 2.29 -16.77 -1.10
CA CYS A 72 2.60 -15.85 -2.20
C CYS A 72 1.52 -14.79 -2.42
N PHE A 73 1.89 -13.71 -3.11
CA PHE A 73 0.92 -12.75 -3.64
C PHE A 73 0.49 -13.16 -5.04
N GLU A 74 -0.82 -13.15 -5.28
CA GLU A 74 -1.42 -13.32 -6.59
C GLU A 74 -1.94 -11.96 -7.08
N ILE A 75 -1.56 -11.57 -8.30
CA ILE A 75 -2.08 -10.38 -8.96
C ILE A 75 -3.52 -10.65 -9.40
N VAL A 76 -4.43 -9.74 -9.03
CA VAL A 76 -5.85 -9.87 -9.35
C VAL A 76 -6.44 -8.54 -9.79
N ASP A 77 -7.33 -8.57 -10.77
CA ASP A 77 -8.01 -7.37 -11.25
C ASP A 77 -9.12 -6.91 -10.28
N GLN A 78 -9.70 -7.85 -9.53
CA GLN A 78 -10.83 -7.60 -8.63
C GLN A 78 -10.61 -8.20 -7.24
N ASN A 79 -11.25 -7.59 -6.25
CA ASN A 79 -11.25 -8.06 -4.86
C ASN A 79 -9.86 -8.21 -4.24
N GLY A 80 -8.83 -7.52 -4.75
CA GLY A 80 -7.52 -7.47 -4.10
C GLY A 80 -7.60 -6.78 -2.75
N HIS A 81 -6.87 -7.33 -1.78
CA HIS A 81 -6.72 -6.82 -0.41
C HIS A 81 -5.41 -6.07 -0.21
N TYR A 82 -4.52 -6.12 -1.19
CA TYR A 82 -3.23 -5.47 -1.17
C TYR A 82 -3.04 -4.66 -2.46
N ILE A 83 -2.28 -3.59 -2.35
CA ILE A 83 -1.78 -2.82 -3.49
C ILE A 83 -0.26 -3.01 -3.50
N LEU A 84 0.27 -3.41 -4.65
CA LEU A 84 1.71 -3.54 -4.89
C LEU A 84 2.17 -2.37 -5.75
N LYS A 85 3.31 -1.80 -5.38
CA LYS A 85 3.93 -0.67 -6.06
C LYS A 85 5.38 -1.04 -6.39
N PRO A 86 5.67 -1.39 -7.65
CA PRO A 86 7.02 -1.76 -8.07
C PRO A 86 7.95 -0.53 -8.09
N GLN A 87 9.25 -0.79 -8.23
CA GLN A 87 10.25 0.25 -8.48
C GLN A 87 9.89 1.07 -9.72
N SER A 88 10.17 2.36 -9.68
CA SER A 88 9.97 3.28 -10.81
C SER A 88 11.19 3.26 -11.72
N ASP A 89 10.97 3.46 -13.03
CA ASP A 89 12.06 3.58 -14.02
C ASP A 89 13.02 4.74 -13.70
N ILE A 90 12.49 5.82 -13.13
CA ILE A 90 13.24 7.06 -12.83
C ILE A 90 13.57 7.22 -11.34
N TYR A 91 12.97 6.41 -10.46
CA TYR A 91 13.19 6.44 -9.01
C TYR A 91 13.23 4.99 -8.50
N PRO A 92 14.38 4.30 -8.62
CA PRO A 92 14.50 2.88 -8.27
C PRO A 92 14.17 2.60 -6.80
N GLU A 93 14.58 3.47 -5.87
CA GLU A 93 14.37 3.32 -4.43
C GLU A 93 13.02 3.86 -3.93
N LEU A 94 12.06 4.13 -4.83
CA LEU A 94 10.75 4.66 -4.46
C LEU A 94 9.97 3.73 -3.51
N PRO A 95 9.96 2.39 -3.69
CA PRO A 95 9.35 1.48 -2.72
C PRO A 95 9.94 1.61 -1.31
N GLU A 96 11.27 1.63 -1.20
CA GLU A 96 12.01 1.74 0.05
C GLU A 96 11.74 3.07 0.74
N ASN A 97 11.71 4.17 -0.02
CA ASN A 97 11.34 5.49 0.46
C ASN A 97 9.92 5.49 1.07
N GLU A 98 8.96 4.86 0.39
CA GLU A 98 7.59 4.76 0.91
C GLU A 98 7.53 3.90 2.18
N ALA A 99 8.23 2.76 2.20
CA ALA A 99 8.28 1.87 3.36
C ALA A 99 8.87 2.54 4.61
N ILE A 100 9.99 3.27 4.47
CA ILE A 100 10.61 3.93 5.62
C ILE A 100 9.75 5.10 6.13
N THR A 101 9.15 5.87 5.22
CA THR A 101 8.28 7.00 5.57
C THR A 101 7.05 6.53 6.35
N MET A 102 6.41 5.47 5.88
CA MET A 102 5.23 4.90 6.53
C MET A 102 5.58 4.25 7.88
N THR A 103 6.78 3.67 8.00
CA THR A 103 7.26 3.13 9.29
C THR A 103 7.59 4.23 10.28
N LEU A 104 8.16 5.36 9.83
CA LEU A 104 8.40 6.52 10.67
C LEU A 104 7.08 7.10 11.17
N ALA A 105 6.11 7.29 10.28
CA ALA A 105 4.76 7.74 10.62
C ALA A 105 4.12 6.84 11.70
N LYS A 106 4.23 5.52 11.55
CA LYS A 106 3.76 4.56 12.56
C LYS A 106 4.45 4.72 13.91
N THR A 107 5.76 4.95 13.89
CA THR A 107 6.60 5.04 15.10
C THR A 107 6.23 6.24 15.96
N ILE A 108 5.77 7.34 15.33
CA ILE A 108 5.27 8.53 16.03
C ILE A 108 3.76 8.48 16.33
N GLY A 109 3.10 7.34 16.08
CA GLY A 109 1.70 7.12 16.46
C GLY A 109 0.66 7.48 15.40
N LEU A 110 1.06 7.82 14.16
CA LEU A 110 0.11 8.04 13.08
C LEU A 110 -0.57 6.72 12.66
N GLU A 111 -1.86 6.81 12.35
CA GLU A 111 -2.61 5.68 11.83
C GLU A 111 -2.14 5.38 10.40
N VAL A 112 -1.48 4.24 10.24
CA VAL A 112 -1.04 3.75 8.93
C VAL A 112 -1.48 2.31 8.71
N PRO A 113 -1.82 1.93 7.47
CA PRO A 113 -2.11 0.56 7.14
C PRO A 113 -0.88 -0.35 7.30
N VAL A 114 -1.14 -1.66 7.39
CA VAL A 114 -0.07 -2.66 7.30
C VAL A 114 0.64 -2.52 5.96
N HIS A 115 1.94 -2.37 6.00
CA HIS A 115 2.78 -2.13 4.84
C HIS A 115 4.16 -2.77 5.02
N GLY A 116 4.96 -2.74 3.96
CA GLY A 116 6.35 -3.18 3.98
C GLY A 116 6.85 -3.40 2.57
N LEU A 117 8.00 -4.07 2.46
CA LEU A 117 8.56 -4.47 1.17
C LEU A 117 8.49 -6.00 1.02
N VAL A 118 8.33 -6.44 -0.22
CA VAL A 118 8.45 -7.84 -0.62
C VAL A 118 9.43 -7.97 -1.79
N TYR A 119 10.12 -9.10 -1.84
CA TYR A 119 11.01 -9.41 -2.95
C TYR A 119 10.23 -9.84 -4.18
N SER A 120 10.73 -9.44 -5.34
CA SER A 120 10.39 -9.94 -6.67
C SER A 120 11.34 -11.08 -7.07
N LYS A 121 11.03 -11.83 -8.14
CA LYS A 121 11.89 -12.94 -8.62
C LYS A 121 13.29 -12.51 -9.05
N ASP A 122 13.46 -11.24 -9.43
CA ASP A 122 14.73 -10.61 -9.78
C ASP A 122 15.45 -9.96 -8.57
N ASN A 123 14.97 -10.24 -7.35
CA ASN A 123 15.42 -9.64 -6.09
C ASN A 123 15.15 -8.13 -5.94
N SER A 124 14.44 -7.50 -6.87
CA SER A 124 13.96 -6.13 -6.67
C SER A 124 12.95 -6.06 -5.52
N LEU A 125 12.84 -4.89 -4.88
CA LEU A 125 11.89 -4.67 -3.80
C LEU A 125 10.62 -4.01 -4.34
N THR A 126 9.49 -4.55 -3.93
CA THR A 126 8.15 -4.03 -4.25
C THR A 126 7.47 -3.62 -2.96
N TYR A 127 6.97 -2.39 -2.91
CA TYR A 127 6.22 -1.91 -1.75
C TYR A 127 4.81 -2.48 -1.78
N PHE A 128 4.36 -3.02 -0.65
CA PHE A 128 2.98 -3.43 -0.49
C PHE A 128 2.30 -2.62 0.60
N ILE A 129 1.00 -2.43 0.42
CA ILE A 129 0.12 -1.84 1.40
C ILE A 129 -1.17 -2.65 1.46
N LYS A 130 -1.60 -3.02 2.67
CA LYS A 130 -2.90 -3.65 2.90
C LYS A 130 -3.98 -2.58 2.78
N ARG A 131 -4.98 -2.84 1.96
CA ARG A 131 -6.09 -1.93 1.73
C ARG A 131 -6.94 -1.77 2.98
N PHE A 132 -7.13 -0.54 3.41
CA PHE A 132 -8.03 -0.19 4.52
C PHE A 132 -9.51 -0.08 4.08
N ASP A 133 -9.77 0.02 2.78
CA ASP A 133 -11.12 0.02 2.19
C ASP A 133 -11.68 -1.40 1.93
N ARG A 134 -11.08 -2.42 2.55
CA ARG A 134 -11.49 -3.83 2.46
C ARG A 134 -11.64 -4.42 3.85
N ILE A 135 -12.83 -4.94 4.16
CA ILE A 135 -13.14 -5.60 5.43
C ILE A 135 -13.60 -7.03 5.16
N GLY A 136 -13.05 -7.98 5.92
CA GLY A 136 -13.38 -9.40 5.76
C GLY A 136 -13.06 -9.91 4.35
N HIS A 137 -13.83 -10.90 3.89
CA HIS A 137 -13.56 -11.55 2.60
C HIS A 137 -14.00 -10.71 1.40
N ASN A 138 -15.23 -10.18 1.40
CA ASN A 138 -15.82 -9.53 0.22
C ASN A 138 -16.49 -8.18 0.51
N LYS A 139 -16.31 -7.59 1.71
CA LYS A 139 -16.91 -6.29 2.01
C LYS A 139 -15.97 -5.17 1.60
N LYS A 140 -16.44 -4.33 0.69
CA LYS A 140 -15.79 -3.07 0.33
C LYS A 140 -16.39 -1.94 1.16
N LEU A 141 -15.54 -1.10 1.73
CA LEU A 141 -15.97 0.18 2.26
C LEU A 141 -16.02 1.21 1.12
N ALA A 142 -17.06 2.03 1.10
CA ALA A 142 -17.07 3.22 0.26
C ALA A 142 -15.97 4.16 0.76
N LEU A 143 -15.15 4.65 -0.17
CA LEU A 143 -14.05 5.55 0.09
C LEU A 143 -14.04 6.57 -1.03
N GLU A 144 -13.95 7.85 -0.66
CA GLU A 144 -13.79 8.98 -1.57
C GLU A 144 -12.60 9.80 -1.07
N ASP A 145 -11.80 10.34 -2.00
CA ASP A 145 -10.73 11.27 -1.66
C ASP A 145 -11.25 12.72 -1.56
N PHE A 146 -10.40 13.62 -1.06
CA PHE A 146 -10.78 15.03 -0.92
C PHE A 146 -11.11 15.71 -2.25
N ALA A 147 -10.49 15.31 -3.37
CA ALA A 147 -10.79 15.90 -4.66
C ALA A 147 -12.22 15.55 -5.10
N GLN A 148 -12.62 14.28 -4.94
CA GLN A 148 -13.98 13.82 -5.20
C GLN A 148 -15.00 14.55 -4.32
N LEU A 149 -14.74 14.66 -3.02
CA LEU A 149 -15.64 15.36 -2.08
C LEU A 149 -15.75 16.86 -2.36
N SER A 150 -14.70 17.48 -2.93
CA SER A 150 -14.75 18.88 -3.38
C SER A 150 -15.32 19.08 -4.79
N GLY A 151 -15.71 18.01 -5.49
CA GLY A 151 -16.14 18.08 -6.90
C GLY A 151 -15.01 18.45 -7.87
N GLU A 152 -13.76 18.28 -7.45
CA GLU A 152 -12.56 18.54 -8.23
C GLU A 152 -12.11 17.26 -8.96
N ASP A 153 -11.33 17.42 -10.02
CA ASP A 153 -10.85 16.31 -10.84
C ASP A 153 -9.32 16.11 -10.75
N ARG A 154 -8.80 15.19 -11.55
CA ARG A 154 -7.36 14.88 -11.61
C ARG A 154 -6.47 16.06 -11.98
N HIS A 155 -7.00 17.07 -12.68
CA HIS A 155 -6.30 18.26 -13.15
C HIS A 155 -6.38 19.40 -12.13
N THR A 156 -7.48 19.46 -11.35
CA THR A 156 -7.70 20.51 -10.36
C THR A 156 -7.39 20.10 -8.94
N LYS A 157 -7.04 18.83 -8.66
CA LYS A 157 -6.67 18.35 -7.31
C LYS A 157 -5.56 19.16 -6.59
N TYR A 158 -4.70 19.86 -7.34
CA TYR A 158 -3.65 20.72 -6.77
C TYR A 158 -4.08 22.19 -6.60
N LYS A 159 -5.31 22.56 -7.00
CA LYS A 159 -5.92 23.89 -6.83
C LYS A 159 -6.77 23.98 -5.55
N SER A 160 -6.38 23.23 -4.53
CA SER A 160 -7.02 23.21 -3.22
C SER A 160 -6.13 23.87 -2.17
N SER A 161 -6.67 24.10 -0.97
CA SER A 161 -5.96 24.63 0.18
C SER A 161 -6.36 23.87 1.44
N MET A 162 -5.57 24.00 2.52
CA MET A 162 -5.91 23.36 3.79
C MET A 162 -7.24 23.86 4.35
N GLU A 163 -7.57 25.14 4.14
CA GLU A 163 -8.87 25.73 4.53
C GLU A 163 -10.03 25.04 3.81
N LYS A 164 -9.88 24.73 2.52
CA LYS A 164 -10.88 23.96 1.77
C LYS A 164 -11.01 22.53 2.31
N VAL A 165 -9.90 21.87 2.63
CA VAL A 165 -9.91 20.52 3.23
C VAL A 165 -10.61 20.52 4.59
N ILE A 166 -10.37 21.54 5.42
CA ILE A 166 -11.08 21.73 6.70
C ILE A 166 -12.59 21.81 6.47
N ALA A 167 -13.07 22.60 5.51
CA ALA A 167 -14.50 22.71 5.21
C ALA A 167 -15.12 21.37 4.80
N ILE A 168 -14.40 20.56 4.02
CA ILE A 168 -14.84 19.20 3.63
C ILE A 168 -14.96 18.30 4.88
N ILE A 169 -13.97 18.35 5.78
CA ILE A 169 -14.01 17.58 7.03
C ILE A 169 -15.19 18.00 7.90
N GLU A 170 -15.48 19.31 8.01
CA GLU A 170 -16.65 19.81 8.76
C GLU A 170 -17.98 19.32 8.18
N GLN A 171 -18.06 19.23 6.85
CA GLN A 171 -19.27 18.83 6.15
C GLN A 171 -19.54 17.32 6.22
N PHE A 172 -18.51 16.48 6.06
CA PHE A 172 -18.68 15.05 5.80
C PHE A 172 -18.29 14.13 6.97
N CYS A 173 -17.54 14.61 7.97
CA CYS A 173 -17.16 13.79 9.12
C CYS A 173 -18.18 13.90 10.26
N THR A 174 -18.49 12.78 10.91
CA THR A 174 -19.37 12.77 12.09
C THR A 174 -18.78 13.53 13.28
N PHE A 175 -17.45 13.53 13.43
CA PHE A 175 -16.73 14.21 14.51
C PHE A 175 -15.56 15.06 13.97
N PRO A 176 -15.84 16.20 13.30
CA PRO A 176 -14.80 16.98 12.61
C PRO A 176 -13.64 17.44 13.49
N LYS A 177 -13.92 17.77 14.76
CA LYS A 177 -12.90 18.25 15.70
C LYS A 177 -11.83 17.20 16.01
N ILE A 178 -12.17 15.91 15.99
CA ILE A 178 -11.17 14.82 16.16
C ILE A 178 -10.32 14.70 14.89
N GLU A 179 -10.96 14.78 13.71
CA GLU A 179 -10.25 14.66 12.43
C GLU A 179 -9.31 15.84 12.16
N PHE A 180 -9.62 17.04 12.66
CA PHE A 180 -8.69 18.17 12.62
C PHE A 180 -7.38 17.89 13.35
N VAL A 181 -7.44 17.27 14.52
CA VAL A 181 -6.24 16.91 15.29
C VAL A 181 -5.42 15.83 14.58
N LYS A 182 -6.04 15.01 13.72
CA LYS A 182 -5.29 14.04 12.90
C LYS A 182 -4.67 14.67 11.66
N LEU A 183 -5.27 15.74 11.14
CA LEU A 183 -4.78 16.42 9.93
C LEU A 183 -3.54 17.30 10.20
N PHE A 184 -3.41 17.84 11.42
CA PHE A 184 -2.33 18.74 11.86
C PHE A 184 -1.38 18.07 12.85
#